data_AF-A0A950EXT4-F1
#
_entry.id   AF-A0A950EXT4-F1
#
_cell.length_a   1.000
_cell.length_b   1.000
_cell.length_c   1.000
_cell.angle_alpha   90.00
_cell.angle_beta   90.00
_cell.angle_gamma   90.00
#
_symmetry.space_group_name_H-M   'P 1'
#
loop_
_entity.id
_entity.type
_entity.pdbx_description
1 polymer ?
#
loop_
_entity_poly.entity_id
_entity_poly.type
_entity_poly.pdbx_seq_one_letter_code
_entity_poly.pdbx_strand_id
1 'polypeptide(L)'
;MNRALTSKLIVFSLAIVGVLFESRAYAWASPAMRASRLSPDERAELLRYANDTWRSFERLTQPSGLPADSLPRDGVGWGNPSMSTSPTDIAAYLWSVLAAERLKLIGTEECRSRLRRTLSTLANMERHNGFYLNDLDPRTGATLRISPFDASPRRPLVSSVDNAWLA
;
A
#
# COMPACT_ATOMS: atom_id res chain seq x y z
N MET A 1 -48.25 -36.38 -7.64
CA MET A 1 -46.78 -36.46 -7.81
C MET A 1 -46.15 -35.43 -6.88
N ASN A 2 -45.49 -35.90 -5.83
CA ASN A 2 -45.35 -35.19 -4.55
C ASN A 2 -44.26 -34.09 -4.56
N ARG A 3 -44.65 -32.85 -4.19
CA ARG A 3 -43.76 -31.71 -3.94
C ARG A 3 -42.68 -31.96 -2.87
N ALA A 4 -42.80 -33.04 -2.09
CA ALA A 4 -41.81 -33.44 -1.08
C ALA A 4 -40.59 -34.20 -1.65
N LEU A 5 -40.63 -34.70 -2.89
CA LEU A 5 -39.49 -35.40 -3.51
C LEU A 5 -38.50 -34.42 -4.17
N THR A 6 -38.99 -33.29 -4.68
CA THR A 6 -38.17 -32.27 -5.35
C THR A 6 -37.31 -31.46 -4.36
N SER A 7 -37.74 -31.31 -3.11
CA SER A 7 -36.99 -30.58 -2.08
C SER A 7 -35.84 -31.37 -1.44
N LYS A 8 -35.80 -32.70 -1.57
CA LYS A 8 -34.72 -33.53 -1.01
C LYS A 8 -33.52 -33.72 -1.96
N LEU A 9 -33.71 -33.53 -3.26
CA LEU A 9 -32.64 -33.63 -4.26
C LEU A 9 -31.78 -32.35 -4.36
N ILE A 10 -32.34 -31.16 -4.07
CA ILE A 10 -31.60 -29.89 -4.09
C ILE A 10 -30.67 -29.74 -2.87
N VAL A 11 -31.07 -30.27 -1.71
CA VAL A 11 -30.24 -30.24 -0.48
C VAL A 11 -29.04 -31.20 -0.58
N PHE A 12 -29.15 -32.28 -1.36
CA PHE A 12 -28.03 -33.22 -1.56
C PHE A 12 -27.00 -32.70 -2.58
N SER A 13 -27.40 -31.86 -3.54
CA SER A 13 -26.48 -31.23 -4.49
C SER A 13 -25.64 -30.09 -3.87
N LEU A 14 -26.15 -29.42 -2.83
CA LEU A 14 -25.41 -28.37 -2.11
C LEU A 14 -24.43 -28.93 -1.05
N ALA A 15 -24.62 -30.17 -0.59
CA ALA A 15 -23.66 -30.83 0.31
C ALA A 15 -22.45 -31.43 -0.43
N ILE A 16 -22.55 -31.72 -1.74
CA ILE A 16 -21.44 -32.28 -2.53
C ILE A 16 -20.56 -31.17 -3.15
N VAL A 17 -21.06 -29.94 -3.31
CA VAL A 17 -20.21 -28.79 -3.68
C VAL A 17 -19.46 -28.23 -2.45
N GLY A 18 -20.01 -28.38 -1.24
CA GLY A 18 -19.32 -27.99 0.00
C GLY A 18 -18.12 -28.87 0.38
N VAL A 19 -18.12 -30.15 0.01
CA VAL A 19 -17.02 -31.09 0.34
C VAL A 19 -15.94 -31.15 -0.77
N LEU A 20 -16.18 -30.56 -1.94
CA LEU A 20 -15.16 -30.41 -2.99
C LEU A 20 -14.48 -29.02 -3.01
N PHE A 21 -14.92 -28.09 -2.16
CA PHE A 21 -14.29 -26.77 -1.99
C PHE A 21 -13.53 -26.60 -0.66
N GLU A 22 -13.45 -27.65 0.18
CA GLU A 22 -12.69 -27.63 1.44
C GLU A 22 -11.21 -28.09 1.30
N SER A 23 -10.69 -28.28 0.09
CA SER A 23 -9.29 -28.73 -0.11
C SER A 23 -8.41 -27.80 -0.96
N ARG A 24 -8.82 -26.54 -1.18
CA ARG A 24 -7.96 -25.52 -1.83
C ARG A 24 -7.41 -24.45 -0.88
N ALA A 25 -7.55 -24.65 0.42
CA ALA A 25 -6.68 -24.01 1.40
C ALA A 25 -5.63 -25.04 1.85
N TYR A 26 -4.36 -24.62 1.92
CA TYR A 26 -3.16 -25.41 2.23
C TYR A 26 -2.36 -26.05 1.08
N ALA A 27 -2.23 -25.35 -0.06
CA ALA A 27 -1.09 -25.56 -0.96
C ALA A 27 -0.30 -24.27 -1.24
N TRP A 28 -0.38 -23.27 -0.34
CA TRP A 28 0.40 -22.02 -0.46
C TRP A 28 1.73 -22.05 0.28
N ALA A 29 2.03 -23.14 0.99
CA ALA A 29 3.34 -23.38 1.56
C ALA A 29 3.70 -24.84 1.36
N SER A 30 4.18 -25.19 0.17
CA SER A 30 5.00 -26.39 0.01
C SER A 30 6.15 -26.27 1.04
N PRO A 31 6.30 -27.20 2.00
CA PRO A 31 7.32 -27.11 3.07
C PRO A 31 8.78 -27.24 2.61
N ALA A 32 9.06 -27.02 1.33
CA ALA A 32 10.39 -27.21 0.75
C ALA A 32 10.62 -26.30 -0.47
N MET A 33 10.14 -25.06 -0.46
CA MET A 33 10.92 -24.03 -1.13
C MET A 33 12.00 -23.61 -0.14
N ARG A 34 13.05 -24.44 0.02
CA ARG A 34 14.32 -23.91 0.50
C ARG A 34 14.57 -22.74 -0.43
N ALA A 35 14.44 -21.51 0.06
CA ALA A 35 14.86 -20.35 -0.70
C ALA A 35 16.25 -20.68 -1.19
N SER A 36 16.41 -20.92 -2.49
CA SER A 36 17.74 -21.04 -3.07
C SER A 36 18.46 -19.79 -2.61
N ARG A 37 19.58 -19.97 -1.90
CA ARG A 37 20.37 -18.82 -1.49
C ARG A 37 20.70 -18.07 -2.77
N LEU A 38 20.30 -16.80 -2.84
CA LEU A 38 20.63 -15.93 -3.96
C LEU A 38 22.15 -16.01 -4.18
N SER A 39 22.55 -16.15 -5.44
CA SER A 39 23.93 -15.92 -5.82
C SER A 39 24.35 -14.49 -5.43
N PRO A 40 25.66 -14.22 -5.28
CA PRO A 40 26.14 -12.87 -5.02
C PRO A 40 25.61 -11.83 -6.04
N ASP A 41 25.51 -12.22 -7.31
CA ASP A 41 25.08 -11.33 -8.40
C ASP A 41 23.58 -11.03 -8.34
N GLU A 42 22.73 -12.05 -8.14
CA GLU A 42 21.28 -11.85 -7.93
C GLU A 42 21.01 -10.96 -6.71
N ARG A 43 21.77 -11.18 -5.62
CA ARG A 43 21.65 -10.35 -4.41
C ARG A 43 22.06 -8.90 -4.69
N ALA A 44 23.14 -8.69 -5.41
CA ALA A 44 23.59 -7.35 -5.78
C ALA A 44 22.57 -6.64 -6.68
N GLU A 45 21.98 -7.35 -7.63
CA GLU A 45 20.94 -6.82 -8.51
C GLU A 45 19.68 -6.41 -7.75
N LEU A 46 19.16 -7.29 -6.88
CA LEU A 46 17.98 -6.98 -6.06
C LEU A 46 18.24 -5.82 -5.09
N LEU A 47 19.44 -5.73 -4.52
CA LEU A 47 19.82 -4.58 -3.69
C LEU A 47 19.90 -3.28 -4.49
N ARG A 48 20.35 -3.34 -5.75
CA ARG A 48 20.30 -2.19 -6.65
C ARG A 48 18.85 -1.74 -6.89
N TYR A 49 17.94 -2.66 -7.17
CA TYR A 49 16.50 -2.31 -7.30
C TYR A 49 15.93 -1.72 -6.03
N ALA A 50 16.25 -2.27 -4.86
CA ALA A 50 15.80 -1.74 -3.59
C ALA A 50 16.36 -0.33 -3.34
N ASN A 51 17.63 -0.09 -3.64
CA ASN A 51 18.25 1.23 -3.54
C ASN A 51 17.63 2.24 -4.49
N ASP A 52 17.44 1.88 -5.77
CA ASP A 52 16.81 2.75 -6.77
C ASP A 52 15.36 3.08 -6.39
N THR A 53 14.63 2.10 -5.84
CA THR A 53 13.28 2.30 -5.30
C THR A 53 13.31 3.20 -4.06
N TRP A 54 14.26 3.03 -3.15
CA TRP A 54 14.37 3.90 -1.96
C TRP A 54 14.62 5.36 -2.36
N ARG A 55 15.48 5.60 -3.36
CA ARG A 55 15.74 6.94 -3.89
C ARG A 55 14.49 7.61 -4.47
N SER A 56 13.51 6.85 -4.95
CA SER A 56 12.23 7.42 -5.37
C SER A 56 11.44 7.93 -4.17
N PHE A 57 11.37 7.18 -3.07
CA PHE A 57 10.73 7.63 -1.83
C PHE A 57 11.41 8.85 -1.22
N GLU A 58 12.74 8.93 -1.27
CA GLU A 58 13.46 10.13 -0.82
C GLU A 58 13.02 11.38 -1.58
N ARG A 59 12.69 11.24 -2.87
CA ARG A 59 12.23 12.33 -3.71
C ARG A 59 10.73 12.60 -3.60
N LEU A 60 9.92 11.57 -3.39
CA LEU A 60 8.46 11.67 -3.22
C LEU A 60 8.07 12.30 -1.88
N THR A 61 8.85 12.06 -0.82
CA THR A 61 8.49 12.43 0.55
C THR A 61 8.65 13.93 0.80
N GLN A 62 7.57 14.57 1.23
CA GLN A 62 7.54 15.99 1.59
C GLN A 62 8.07 16.25 3.01
N PRO A 63 8.40 17.51 3.38
CA PRO A 63 8.85 17.86 4.73
C PRO A 63 7.90 17.47 5.87
N SER A 64 6.62 17.28 5.59
CA SER A 64 5.60 16.73 6.51
C SER A 64 5.84 15.25 6.87
N GLY A 65 6.67 14.54 6.09
CA GLY A 65 6.84 13.08 6.17
C GLY A 65 5.81 12.27 5.37
N LEU A 66 4.92 12.91 4.58
CA LEU A 66 4.02 12.20 3.68
C LEU A 66 4.64 12.05 2.28
N PRO A 67 4.53 10.88 1.62
CA PRO A 67 4.91 10.71 0.23
C PRO A 67 3.87 11.34 -0.70
N ALA A 68 4.30 11.89 -1.83
CA ALA A 68 3.40 12.11 -2.96
C ALA A 68 3.02 10.78 -3.63
N ASP A 69 1.90 10.76 -4.33
CA ASP A 69 1.42 9.62 -5.12
C ASP A 69 2.33 9.32 -6.33
N SER A 70 2.92 10.35 -6.94
CA SER A 70 3.65 10.18 -8.20
C SER A 70 4.80 11.16 -8.37
N LEU A 71 5.84 10.71 -9.08
CA LEU A 71 6.99 11.51 -9.50
C LEU A 71 7.06 11.47 -11.04
N PRO A 72 6.47 12.45 -11.74
CA PRO A 72 6.45 12.45 -13.20
C PRO A 72 7.86 12.58 -13.77
N ARG A 73 8.04 12.01 -14.97
CA ARG A 73 9.24 12.17 -15.77
C ARG A 73 8.87 12.97 -17.02
N ASP A 74 9.54 14.09 -17.22
CA ASP A 74 9.53 14.79 -18.50
C ASP A 74 10.76 14.38 -19.32
N GLY A 75 10.77 14.62 -20.63
CA GLY A 75 11.83 14.14 -21.53
C GLY A 75 13.25 14.60 -21.17
N VAL A 76 13.40 15.51 -20.20
CA VAL A 76 14.68 16.05 -19.72
C VAL A 76 15.06 15.55 -18.31
N GLY A 77 14.15 14.90 -17.56
CA GLY A 77 14.46 14.33 -16.26
C GLY A 77 13.25 13.99 -15.39
N TRP A 78 13.50 13.80 -14.10
CA TRP A 78 12.42 13.69 -13.11
C TRP A 78 11.93 15.08 -12.76
N GLY A 79 10.61 15.28 -12.77
CA GLY A 79 9.96 16.53 -12.36
C GLY A 79 9.84 16.66 -10.84
N ASN A 80 8.86 17.45 -10.42
CA ASN A 80 8.48 17.60 -9.01
C ASN A 80 7.45 16.54 -8.62
N PRO A 81 7.45 16.07 -7.35
CA PRO A 81 6.41 15.19 -6.84
C PRO A 81 5.02 15.78 -7.05
N SER A 82 4.04 14.93 -7.31
CA SER A 82 2.65 15.34 -7.45
C SER A 82 2.12 15.94 -6.14
N MET A 83 1.16 16.84 -6.29
CA MET A 83 0.54 17.52 -5.15
C MET A 83 -0.66 16.76 -4.61
N SER A 84 -0.59 15.42 -4.59
CA SER A 84 -1.63 14.53 -4.04
C SER A 84 -0.98 13.33 -3.35
N THR A 85 -1.68 12.76 -2.37
CA THR A 85 -1.34 11.50 -1.70
C THR A 85 -2.60 10.81 -1.16
N SER A 86 -2.49 9.51 -0.90
CA SER A 86 -3.55 8.66 -0.36
C SER A 86 -3.09 7.95 0.93
N PRO A 87 -4.04 7.42 1.73
CA PRO A 87 -3.71 6.48 2.80
C PRO A 87 -2.84 5.30 2.34
N THR A 88 -3.07 4.78 1.13
CA THR A 88 -2.27 3.68 0.55
C THR A 88 -0.82 4.10 0.34
N ASP A 89 -0.57 5.29 -0.21
CA ASP A 89 0.80 5.78 -0.42
C ASP A 89 1.54 5.95 0.91
N ILE A 90 0.85 6.51 1.91
CA ILE A 90 1.40 6.72 3.24
C ILE A 90 1.75 5.37 3.90
N ALA A 91 0.88 4.37 3.78
CA ALA A 91 1.13 3.02 4.28
C ALA A 91 2.33 2.36 3.57
N ALA A 92 2.35 2.41 2.25
CA ALA A 92 3.44 1.88 1.44
C ALA A 92 4.77 2.50 1.85
N TYR A 93 4.81 3.82 2.04
CA TYR A 93 6.01 4.50 2.52
C TYR A 93 6.46 4.02 3.91
N LEU A 94 5.54 3.89 4.88
CA LEU A 94 5.87 3.42 6.22
C LEU A 94 6.55 2.04 6.19
N TRP A 95 6.02 1.10 5.39
CA TRP A 95 6.63 -0.22 5.22
C TRP A 95 7.95 -0.15 4.46
N SER A 96 8.07 0.71 3.45
CA SER A 96 9.30 0.92 2.72
C SER A 96 10.41 1.52 3.58
N VAL A 97 10.11 2.40 4.55
CA VAL A 97 11.10 2.90 5.52
C VAL A 97 11.67 1.74 6.36
N LEU A 98 10.81 0.85 6.85
CA LEU A 98 11.24 -0.34 7.60
C LEU A 98 12.06 -1.30 6.73
N ALA A 99 11.65 -1.51 5.48
CA ALA A 99 12.38 -2.34 4.53
C ALA A 99 13.77 -1.75 4.23
N ALA A 100 13.87 -0.43 4.02
CA ALA A 100 15.13 0.26 3.77
C ALA A 100 16.10 0.13 4.94
N GLU A 101 15.62 0.23 6.20
CA GLU A 101 16.45 -0.02 7.39
C GLU A 101 16.94 -1.48 7.44
N ARG A 102 16.04 -2.45 7.21
CA ARG A 102 16.39 -3.88 7.26
C ARG A 102 17.39 -4.27 6.17
N LEU A 103 17.30 -3.63 5.01
CA LEU A 103 18.25 -3.79 3.91
C LEU A 103 19.52 -2.94 4.07
N LYS A 104 19.62 -2.15 5.15
CA LYS A 104 20.75 -1.26 5.46
C LYS A 104 20.98 -0.17 4.41
N LEU A 105 19.93 0.25 3.72
CA LEU A 105 19.92 1.42 2.85
C LEU A 105 19.87 2.73 3.66
N ILE A 106 19.25 2.67 4.85
CA ILE A 106 19.26 3.76 5.84
C ILE A 106 19.63 3.24 7.23
N GLY A 107 20.09 4.14 8.10
CA GLY A 107 20.38 3.83 9.50
C GLY A 107 19.14 3.81 10.40
N THR A 108 19.28 3.20 11.58
CA THR A 108 18.20 3.08 12.58
C THR A 108 17.63 4.43 13.02
N GLU A 109 18.48 5.43 13.25
CA GLU A 109 18.02 6.76 13.69
C GLU A 109 17.27 7.51 12.59
N GLU A 110 17.71 7.36 11.34
CA GLU A 110 16.98 7.92 10.20
C GLU A 110 15.61 7.26 10.03
N CYS A 111 15.55 5.93 10.11
CA CYS A 111 14.31 5.16 10.10
C CYS A 111 13.34 5.67 11.19
N ARG A 112 13.80 5.76 12.44
CA ARG A 112 13.00 6.29 13.56
C ARG A 112 12.51 7.70 13.30
N SER A 113 13.37 8.57 12.81
CA SER A 113 13.04 9.98 12.51
C SER A 113 11.94 10.08 11.44
N ARG A 114 12.07 9.34 10.34
CA ARG A 114 11.09 9.30 9.25
C ARG A 114 9.74 8.75 9.73
N LEU A 115 9.72 7.58 10.38
CA LEU A 115 8.49 6.99 10.93
C LEU A 115 7.79 7.95 11.90
N ARG A 116 8.53 8.54 12.85
CA ARG A 116 7.97 9.48 13.82
C ARG A 116 7.35 10.68 13.14
N ARG A 117 7.99 11.21 12.09
CA ARG A 117 7.48 12.37 11.35
C ARG A 117 6.17 12.03 10.64
N THR A 118 6.13 10.95 9.87
CA THR A 118 4.91 10.51 9.16
C THR A 118 3.77 10.21 10.13
N LEU A 119 4.03 9.47 11.22
CA LEU A 119 3.02 9.15 12.23
C LEU A 119 2.52 10.39 12.99
N SER A 120 3.41 11.35 13.27
CA SER A 120 3.01 12.64 13.88
C SER A 120 2.07 13.41 12.96
N THR A 121 2.33 13.44 11.66
CA THR A 121 1.45 14.11 10.69
C THR A 121 0.10 13.40 10.60
N LEU A 122 0.09 12.06 10.45
CA LEU A 122 -1.13 11.25 10.46
C LEU A 122 -2.00 11.48 11.70
N ALA A 123 -1.38 11.62 12.88
CA ALA A 123 -2.10 11.85 14.13
C ALA A 123 -2.88 13.17 14.16
N ASN A 124 -2.49 14.16 13.34
CA ASN A 124 -3.11 15.49 13.28
C ASN A 124 -4.01 15.69 12.06
N MET A 125 -4.13 14.69 11.18
CA MET A 125 -4.94 14.79 9.97
C MET A 125 -6.44 14.63 10.26
N GLU A 126 -7.28 15.29 9.45
CA GLU A 126 -8.73 15.14 9.50
C GLU A 126 -9.13 13.68 9.25
N ARG A 127 -10.12 13.20 10.03
CA ARG A 127 -10.73 11.89 9.85
C ARG A 127 -12.24 12.03 9.73
N HIS A 128 -12.82 11.25 8.84
CA HIS A 128 -14.26 11.11 8.69
C HIS A 128 -14.70 9.74 9.19
N ASN A 129 -15.46 9.69 10.29
CA ASN A 129 -15.88 8.44 10.94
C ASN A 129 -14.72 7.47 11.25
N GLY A 130 -13.57 8.02 11.63
CA GLY A 130 -12.35 7.26 11.93
C GLY A 130 -11.47 6.94 10.71
N PHE A 131 -11.95 7.18 9.49
CA PHE A 131 -11.18 6.96 8.25
C PHE A 131 -10.49 8.23 7.77
N TYR A 132 -9.29 8.08 7.22
CA TYR A 132 -8.63 9.13 6.46
C TYR A 132 -9.28 9.30 5.09
N LEU A 133 -9.30 10.54 4.62
CA LEU A 133 -9.72 10.90 3.26
C LEU A 133 -8.60 10.62 2.26
N ASN A 134 -8.98 10.40 1.00
CA ASN A 134 -8.09 10.40 -0.15
C ASN A 134 -7.85 11.82 -0.70
N ASP A 135 -6.94 11.91 -1.67
CA ASP A 135 -6.56 13.16 -2.34
C ASP A 135 -6.16 14.24 -1.33
N LEU A 136 -5.09 13.96 -0.59
CA LEU A 136 -4.54 14.82 0.44
C LEU A 136 -3.35 15.60 -0.11
N ASP A 137 -3.13 16.82 0.38
CA ASP A 137 -1.89 17.55 0.09
C ASP A 137 -0.73 16.91 0.89
N PRO A 138 0.28 16.31 0.24
CA PRO A 138 1.36 15.66 0.96
C PRO A 138 2.20 16.64 1.78
N ARG A 139 2.14 17.96 1.57
CA ARG A 139 2.87 18.95 2.39
C ARG A 139 2.24 19.18 3.75
N THR A 140 0.94 18.89 3.91
CA THR A 140 0.18 19.29 5.10
C THR A 140 -0.73 18.20 5.65
N GLY A 141 -1.11 17.22 4.84
CA GLY A 141 -2.14 16.23 5.15
C GLY A 141 -3.57 16.77 5.03
N ALA A 142 -3.76 17.98 4.49
CA ALA A 142 -5.08 18.57 4.30
C ALA A 142 -5.81 17.99 3.08
N THR A 143 -7.12 17.81 3.15
CA THR A 143 -7.92 17.34 2.01
C THR A 143 -7.93 18.35 0.87
N LEU A 144 -7.64 17.89 -0.34
CA LEU A 144 -7.73 18.71 -1.55
C LEU A 144 -9.19 18.84 -1.96
N ARG A 145 -9.73 20.05 -1.85
CA ARG A 145 -11.08 20.41 -2.35
C ARG A 145 -11.06 20.88 -3.80
N ILE A 146 -9.89 21.21 -4.31
CA ILE A 146 -9.64 21.66 -5.68
C ILE A 146 -8.47 20.86 -6.21
N SER A 147 -8.59 20.39 -7.45
CA SER A 147 -7.55 19.64 -8.13
C SER A 147 -6.33 20.54 -8.40
N PRO A 148 -5.11 20.10 -8.03
CA PRO A 148 -3.91 20.88 -8.27
C PRO A 148 -3.47 20.89 -9.74
N PHE A 149 -4.12 20.10 -10.60
CA PHE A 149 -3.76 19.96 -12.02
C PHE A 149 -4.58 20.86 -12.95
N ASP A 150 -5.90 20.94 -12.72
CA ASP A 150 -6.87 21.58 -13.61
C ASP A 150 -7.84 22.52 -12.88
N ALA A 151 -7.63 22.76 -11.58
CA ALA A 151 -8.47 23.59 -10.72
C ALA A 151 -9.95 23.17 -10.63
N SER A 152 -10.29 21.94 -11.04
CA SER A 152 -11.64 21.41 -10.92
C SER A 152 -12.00 21.09 -9.46
N PRO A 153 -13.26 21.26 -9.02
CA PRO A 153 -13.68 20.86 -7.69
C PRO A 153 -13.51 19.36 -7.45
N ARG A 154 -12.97 18.97 -6.29
CA ARG A 154 -12.88 17.58 -5.85
C ARG A 154 -13.92 17.28 -4.79
N ARG A 155 -14.55 16.11 -4.93
CA ARG A 155 -15.40 15.54 -3.89
C ARG A 155 -14.50 14.73 -2.95
N PRO A 156 -14.60 14.93 -1.62
CA PRO A 156 -13.88 14.10 -0.66
C PRO A 156 -14.26 12.64 -0.86
N LEU A 157 -13.25 11.78 -0.84
CA LEU A 157 -13.41 10.34 -1.00
C LEU A 157 -12.88 9.64 0.25
N VAL A 158 -13.68 8.73 0.79
CA VAL A 158 -13.23 7.73 1.76
C VAL A 158 -13.17 6.40 1.04
N SER A 159 -12.03 5.72 1.14
CA SER A 159 -11.82 4.38 0.61
C SER A 159 -11.49 3.45 1.76
N SER A 160 -12.32 2.44 1.97
CA SER A 160 -12.06 1.40 2.96
C SER A 160 -10.83 0.56 2.59
N VAL A 161 -10.58 0.38 1.29
CA VAL A 161 -9.39 -0.32 0.80
C VAL A 161 -8.14 0.46 1.17
N ASP A 162 -8.09 1.77 0.87
CA ASP A 162 -6.88 2.55 1.14
C ASP A 162 -6.60 2.69 2.64
N ASN A 163 -7.65 2.83 3.44
CA ASN A 163 -7.50 2.84 4.89
C ASN A 163 -7.09 1.48 5.46
N ALA A 164 -7.46 0.36 4.83
CA ALA A 164 -7.02 -0.97 5.25
C ALA A 164 -5.52 -1.19 5.04
N TRP A 165 -4.88 -0.48 4.11
CA TRP A 165 -3.41 -0.49 3.98
C TRP A 165 -2.72 0.17 5.19
N LEU A 166 -3.34 1.17 5.83
CA LEU A 166 -2.79 1.84 7.02
C LEU A 166 -3.05 1.13 8.35
N ALA A 167 -3.97 0.16 8.38
CA ALA A 167 -4.51 -0.44 9.61
C ALA A 167 -3.65 -1.56 10.20
#